data_AF-A0A1F9BQH9-F1
#
_entry.id   AF-A0A1F9BQH9-F1
#
_cell.length_a   1.000
_cell.length_b   1.000
_cell.length_c   1.000
_cell.angle_alpha   90.00
_cell.angle_beta   90.00
_cell.angle_gamma   90.00
#
_symmetry.space_group_name_H-M   'P 1'
#
loop_
_entity.id
_entity.type
_entity.pdbx_description
1 polymer ?
#
loop_
_entity_poly.entity_id
_entity_poly.type
_entity_poly.pdbx_seq_one_letter_code
_entity_poly.pdbx_strand_id
1 'polypeptide(L)' 'MILLIVISLPWNIPRASAQFSEAGVDKFRVAVEAPDFTLKDLGGGKISLKELRGKIILLNFFATW' A
#
# COMPACT_ATOMS: atom_id res chain seq x y z
N MET A 1 -35.09 11.48 -13.42
CA MET A 1 -34.80 10.04 -13.61
C MET A 1 -33.38 9.62 -13.21
N ILE A 2 -32.36 10.49 -13.28
CA ILE A 2 -30.97 10.12 -12.92
C ILE A 2 -30.66 10.36 -11.42
N LEU A 3 -31.35 11.30 -10.77
CA LEU A 3 -31.08 11.65 -9.36
C LEU A 3 -31.58 10.62 -8.32
N LEU A 4 -32.61 9.83 -8.65
CA LEU A 4 -33.25 8.92 -7.68
C LEU A 4 -32.50 7.59 -7.48
N ILE A 5 -31.65 7.19 -8.44
CA ILE A 5 -30.94 5.90 -8.40
C ILE A 5 -29.77 5.92 -7.39
N VAL A 6 -29.18 7.09 -7.14
CA VAL A 6 -28.01 7.24 -6.24
C VAL A 6 -28.42 7.13 -4.77
N ILE A 7 -29.66 7.49 -4.42
CA ILE A 7 -30.15 7.51 -3.04
C ILE A 7 -30.65 6.11 -2.59
N SER A 8 -31.03 5.25 -3.53
CA SER A 8 -31.59 3.93 -3.25
C SER A 8 -30.58 2.78 -3.18
N LEU A 9 -29.32 3.01 -3.55
CA LEU A 9 -28.27 2.02 -3.33
C LEU A 9 -27.78 2.16 -1.88
N PRO A 10 -27.95 1.15 -1.01
CA PRO A 10 -27.33 1.18 0.30
C PRO A 10 -25.83 1.26 0.05
N TRP A 11 -25.23 2.39 0.38
CA TRP A 11 -23.81 2.66 0.23
C TRP A 11 -23.06 1.85 1.31
N ASN A 12 -23.20 0.53 1.28
CA ASN A 12 -22.36 -0.39 2.02
C ASN A 12 -21.02 -0.46 1.28
N ILE A 13 -20.34 0.69 1.19
CA ILE A 13 -18.93 0.69 0.86
C ILE A 13 -18.26 0.01 2.06
N PRO A 14 -17.69 -1.19 1.89
CA PRO A 14 -16.92 -1.79 2.95
C PRO A 14 -15.86 -0.75 3.35
N ARG A 15 -15.87 -0.38 4.63
CA ARG A 15 -14.88 0.57 5.16
C ARG A 15 -13.51 0.04 4.75
N ALA A 16 -12.65 0.90 4.20
CA ALA A 16 -11.35 0.48 3.68
C ALA A 16 -10.57 -0.42 4.67
N SER A 17 -10.73 -0.18 5.97
CA SER A 17 -10.17 -1.02 7.04
C SER A 17 -10.60 -2.50 6.99
N ALA A 18 -11.85 -2.79 6.62
CA ALA A 18 -12.36 -4.16 6.48
C ALA A 18 -11.70 -4.89 5.30
N GLN A 19 -11.50 -4.19 4.17
CA GLN A 19 -10.85 -4.76 2.98
C GLN A 19 -9.39 -5.12 3.24
N PHE A 20 -8.64 -4.27 3.95
CA PHE A 20 -7.25 -4.55 4.30
C PHE A 20 -7.12 -5.72 5.28
N SER A 21 -8.03 -5.83 6.26
CA SER A 21 -8.05 -6.96 7.19
C SER A 21 -8.38 -8.28 6.48
N GLU A 22 -9.30 -8.27 5.52
CA GLU A 22 -9.65 -9.45 4.72
C GLU A 22 -8.49 -9.87 3.80
N ALA A 23 -7.73 -8.91 3.28
CA ALA A 23 -6.51 -9.15 2.51
C ALA A 23 -5.30 -9.61 3.35
N GLY A 24 -5.47 -9.82 4.66
CA GLY A 24 -4.40 -10.26 5.56
C GLY A 24 -3.34 -9.17 5.82
N VAL A 25 -3.67 -7.90 5.62
CA VAL A 25 -2.75 -6.79 5.88
C VAL A 25 -2.76 -6.46 7.36
N ASP A 26 -1.72 -6.91 8.06
CA ASP A 26 -1.48 -6.52 9.45
C ASP A 26 -0.97 -5.08 9.52
N LYS A 27 -1.79 -4.20 10.10
CA LYS A 27 -1.35 -2.85 10.46
C LYS A 27 -0.51 -2.92 11.72
N PHE A 28 0.70 -2.38 11.69
CA PHE A 28 1.50 -2.21 12.91
C PHE A 28 0.71 -1.40 13.95
N ARG A 29 0.62 -1.93 15.18
CA ARG A 29 -0.06 -1.27 16.31
C ARG A 29 0.66 0.00 16.74
N VAL A 30 1.98 0.06 16.52
CA VAL A 30 2.86 1.20 16.77
C VAL A 30 3.67 1.46 15.50
N ALA A 31 3.97 2.71 15.19
CA ALA A 31 4.83 3.02 14.05
C ALA A 31 6.20 2.36 14.23
N VAL A 32 6.59 1.50 13.29
CA VAL A 32 7.90 0.87 13.24
C VAL A 32 8.69 1.50 12.11
N GLU A 33 9.93 1.90 12.39
CA GLU A 33 10.81 2.41 11.35
C GLU A 33 11.18 1.28 10.39
N ALA A 34 11.00 1.52 9.09
CA ALA A 34 11.38 0.56 8.07
C ALA A 34 12.92 0.38 8.10
N PRO A 35 13.43 -0.87 8.15
CA PRO A 35 14.86 -1.14 8.09
C PRO A 35 15.46 -0.55 6.82
N ASP A 36 16.60 0.13 6.97
CA ASP A 36 17.30 0.67 5.81
C ASP A 36 17.97 -0.47 5.03
N PHE A 37 17.90 -0.39 3.71
CA PHE A 37 18.55 -1.32 2.80
C PHE A 37 18.96 -0.60 1.53
N THR A 38 19.92 -1.16 0.81
CA THR A 38 20.40 -0.62 -0.47
C THR A 38 20.33 -1.72 -1.52
N LEU A 39 19.72 -1.42 -2.65
CA LEU A 39 19.62 -2.32 -3.80
C LEU A 39 20.37 -1.75 -5.00
N LYS A 40 20.73 -2.64 -5.93
CA LYS A 40 21.16 -2.24 -7.26
C LYS A 40 19.91 -1.91 -8.09
N ASP A 41 19.91 -0.76 -8.74
CA ASP A 41 18.84 -0.41 -9.67
C ASP A 41 19.05 -1.09 -11.04
N LEU A 42 18.07 -0.93 -11.93
CA LEU A 42 18.11 -1.51 -13.28
C LEU A 42 19.17 -0.88 -14.20
N GLY A 43 19.59 0.35 -13.92
CA GLY A 43 20.66 1.07 -14.63
C GLY A 43 22.06 0.72 -14.13
N GLY A 44 22.17 -0.09 -13.07
CA GLY A 44 23.43 -0.45 -12.43
C GLY A 44 23.90 0.48 -11.32
N GLY A 45 23.11 1.51 -11.00
CA GLY A 45 23.29 2.37 -9.83
C GLY A 45 22.89 1.67 -8.54
N LYS A 46 22.97 2.42 -7.43
CA LYS A 46 22.53 1.98 -6.12
C LYS A 46 21.46 2.93 -5.60
N ILE A 47 20.45 2.38 -4.93
CA ILE A 47 19.39 3.16 -4.30
C ILE A 47 19.17 2.64 -2.88
N SER A 48 19.19 3.55 -1.90
CA SER A 48 18.84 3.23 -0.51
C SER A 48 17.41 3.64 -0.16
N LEU A 49 16.81 2.95 0.82
CA LEU A 49 15.48 3.31 1.30
C LEU A 49 15.45 4.72 1.90
N LYS A 50 16.53 5.15 2.56
CA LYS A 50 16.65 6.50 3.14
C LYS A 50 16.57 7.63 2.10
N GLU A 51 17.09 7.42 0.89
CA GLU A 51 17.02 8.42 -0.19
C GLU A 51 15.57 8.69 -0.64
N LEU A 52 14.64 7.76 -0.36
CA LEU A 52 13.24 7.86 -0.76
C LEU A 52 12.31 8.39 0.35
N ARG A 53 12.85 8.89 1.46
CA ARG A 53 12.06 9.49 2.55
C ARG A 53 11.17 10.63 2.02
N GLY A 54 9.95 10.72 2.55
CA GLY A 54 8.94 11.67 2.11
C GLY A 54 8.09 11.21 0.92
N LYS A 55 8.39 10.04 0.34
CA LYS A 55 7.53 9.38 -0.67
C LYS A 55 6.78 8.21 -0.04
N ILE A 56 5.57 7.94 -0.55
CA ILE A 56 4.86 6.68 -0.28
C ILE A 56 5.46 5.63 -1.20
N ILE A 57 5.86 4.48 -0.63
CA ILE A 57 6.57 3.42 -1.35
C ILE A 57 5.82 2.11 -1.12
N LEU A 58 5.73 1.30 -2.17
CA LEU A 58 5.25 -0.08 -2.13
C LEU A 58 6.42 -1.02 -2.39
N LEU A 59 6.69 -1.93 -1.45
CA LEU A 59 7.68 -3.00 -1.63
C LEU A 59 6.97 -4.22 -2.21
N ASN A 60 7.40 -4.63 -3.39
CA ASN A 60 6.92 -5.84 -4.06
C ASN A 60 8.02 -6.91 -4.04
N PHE A 61 7.82 -7.98 -3.26
CA PHE A 61 8.75 -9.10 -3.19
C PHE A 61 8.32 -10.17 -4.19
N PHE A 62 9.11 -10.37 -5.22
CA PHE A 62 8.85 -11.37 -6.26
C PHE A 62 10.16 -12.01 -6.71
N ALA A 63 10.05 -13.13 -7.41
CA ALA A 63 11.16 -13.77 -8.09
C ALA A 63 10.63 -14.60 -9.27
N THR A 64 11.51 -14.98 -10.19
CA THR A 64 11.14 -15.62 -11.47
C THR A 64 11.04 -17.15 -11.41
N TRP A 65 11.18 -17.76 -10.23
CA TRP A 65 11.18 -19.22 -10.06
C TRP A 65 9.78 -19.79 -9.92
#